data_AF-A0A098E681-F1
#
_entry.id   AF-A0A098E681-F1
#
_cell.length_a   1.000
_cell.length_b   1.000
_cell.length_c   1.000
_cell.angle_alpha   90.00
_cell.angle_beta   90.00
_cell.angle_gamma   90.00
#
_symmetry.space_group_name_H-M   'P 1'
#
loop_
_entity.id
_entity.type
_entity.pdbx_description
1 polymer ?
#
loop_
_entity_poly.entity_id
_entity_poly.type
_entity_poly.pdbx_seq_one_letter_code
_entity_poly.pdbx_strand_id
1 'polypeptide(L)'
;MIRRNIYNQDLKKSELNEVTKKTTEIMGEISGMVVQFTLFYLNDKGWEHAMELMSEINLNAGDAVHLATAIESECDVLLTKDHYFKQNAKEKIECMDPKEFMNRIHKRR
;
A
#
# COMPACT_ATOMS: atom_id res chain seq x y z
N MET A 1 -2.15 18.90 15.28
CA MET A 1 -1.16 19.75 14.58
C MET A 1 0.06 18.97 14.09
N ILE A 2 0.55 17.97 14.82
CA ILE A 2 1.74 17.16 14.46
C ILE A 2 1.57 16.37 13.14
N ARG A 3 0.41 15.75 12.88
CA ARG A 3 0.19 14.96 11.65
C ARG A 3 0.21 15.78 10.35
N ARG A 4 -0.23 17.04 10.40
CA ARG A 4 -0.25 17.94 9.22
C ARG A 4 1.17 18.28 8.72
N ASN A 5 2.15 18.32 9.63
CA ASN A 5 3.54 18.58 9.25
C ASN A 5 4.24 17.36 8.60
N ILE A 6 3.75 16.14 8.83
CA ILE A 6 4.30 14.93 8.20
C ILE A 6 3.84 14.84 6.73
N TYR A 7 2.59 15.22 6.43
CA TYR A 7 2.05 15.24 5.07
C TYR A 7 2.59 16.39 4.19
N ASN A 8 3.27 17.38 4.78
CA ASN A 8 3.76 18.57 4.08
C ASN A 8 5.27 18.53 3.80
N GLN A 9 5.89 17.35 3.85
CA GLN A 9 7.30 17.19 3.46
C GLN A 9 7.38 16.26 2.26
N ASP A 10 7.70 16.83 1.11
CA ASP A 10 8.17 16.05 -0.03
C ASP A 10 9.52 15.43 0.36
N LEU A 11 9.52 14.13 0.64
CA LEU A 11 10.76 13.41 0.91
C LEU A 11 11.64 13.46 -0.34
N LYS A 12 12.89 13.86 -0.16
CA LYS A 12 13.90 13.69 -1.21
C LYS A 12 14.10 12.20 -1.46
N LYS A 13 14.50 11.86 -2.69
CA LYS A 13 14.81 10.46 -3.08
C LYS A 13 15.77 9.77 -2.10
N SER A 14 16.76 10.50 -1.57
CA SER A 14 17.69 9.97 -0.57
C SER A 14 17.01 9.59 0.76
N GLU A 15 16.09 10.41 1.24
CA GLU A 15 15.35 10.19 2.48
C GLU A 15 14.38 9.00 2.32
N LEU A 16 13.73 8.91 1.17
CA LEU A 16 12.84 7.78 0.86
C LEU A 16 13.60 6.45 0.77
N ASN A 17 14.79 6.46 0.17
CA ASN A 17 15.67 5.29 0.14
C ASN A 17 16.12 4.87 1.55
N GLU A 18 16.44 5.83 2.41
CA GLU A 18 16.82 5.56 3.80
C GLU A 18 15.67 4.93 4.59
N VAL A 19 14.46 5.48 4.46
CA VAL A 19 13.25 4.91 5.10
C VAL A 19 12.96 3.50 4.59
N THR A 20 13.10 3.26 3.28
CA THR A 20 12.89 1.93 2.68
C THR A 20 13.90 0.92 3.21
N LYS A 21 15.18 1.28 3.28
CA LYS A 21 16.23 0.45 3.85
C LYS A 21 15.93 0.09 5.31
N LYS A 22 15.64 1.10 6.14
CA LYS A 22 15.33 0.90 7.57
C LYS A 22 14.10 0.02 7.78
N THR A 23 13.07 0.19 6.96
CA THR A 23 11.86 -0.65 7.02
C THR A 23 12.18 -2.10 6.67
N THR A 24 13.02 -2.32 5.66
CA THR A 24 13.49 -3.65 5.25
C THR A 24 14.24 -4.34 6.39
N GLU A 25 15.17 -3.64 7.04
CA GLU A 25 15.96 -4.16 8.16
C GLU A 25 15.05 -4.58 9.33
N ILE A 26 14.17 -3.67 9.79
CA ILE A 26 13.24 -3.94 10.90
C ILE A 26 12.35 -5.15 10.59
N MET A 27 11.83 -5.24 9.37
CA MET A 27 10.91 -6.31 8.99
C MET A 27 11.64 -7.65 8.79
N GLY A 28 12.89 -7.62 8.35
CA GLY A 28 13.77 -8.78 8.34
C GLY A 28 14.04 -9.31 9.74
N GLU A 29 14.35 -8.43 10.69
CA GLU A 29 14.55 -8.77 12.10
C GLU A 29 13.30 -9.37 12.74
N ILE A 30 12.12 -8.78 12.51
CA ILE A 30 10.85 -9.25 13.09
C ILE A 30 10.42 -10.59 12.52
N SER A 31 10.55 -10.78 11.20
CA SER A 31 10.03 -11.97 10.53
C SER A 31 10.98 -13.16 10.57
N GLY A 32 12.28 -12.93 10.79
CA GLY A 32 13.32 -13.93 10.58
C GLY A 32 13.43 -14.39 9.11
N MET A 33 12.82 -13.64 8.19
CA MET A 33 12.78 -13.91 6.75
C MET A 33 13.31 -12.72 5.97
N VAL A 34 13.87 -12.97 4.79
CA VAL A 34 14.22 -11.90 3.87
C VAL A 34 12.91 -11.37 3.26
N VAL A 35 12.50 -10.18 3.72
CA VAL A 35 11.37 -9.45 3.14
C VAL A 35 11.92 -8.42 2.17
N GLN A 36 11.54 -8.49 0.90
CA GLN A 36 11.91 -7.48 -0.08
C GLN A 36 10.85 -6.37 -0.09
N PHE A 37 11.29 -5.13 0.09
CA PHE A 37 10.45 -3.95 -0.10
C PHE A 37 10.77 -3.32 -1.46
N THR A 38 9.73 -3.13 -2.26
CA THR A 38 9.81 -2.42 -3.53
C THR A 38 8.98 -1.16 -3.43
N LEU A 39 9.57 -0.05 -3.85
CA LEU A 39 8.87 1.21 -3.98
C LEU A 39 8.27 1.29 -5.38
N PHE A 40 6.96 1.50 -5.44
CA PHE A 40 6.23 1.63 -6.69
C PHE A 40 5.87 3.10 -6.97
N TYR A 41 5.90 3.45 -8.24
CA TYR A 41 5.47 4.74 -8.76
C TYR A 41 4.47 4.50 -9.88
N LEU A 42 3.36 5.21 -9.86
CA LEU A 42 2.43 5.21 -10.99
C LEU A 42 3.11 5.90 -12.19
N ASN A 43 3.07 5.21 -13.33
CA ASN A 43 3.29 5.83 -14.63
C ASN A 43 1.99 6.56 -15.07
N ASP A 44 2.00 7.18 -16.25
CA ASP A 44 0.86 7.96 -16.74
C ASP A 44 -0.44 7.14 -16.78
N LYS A 45 -0.39 5.88 -17.22
CA LYS A 45 -1.56 4.98 -17.23
C LYS A 45 -2.07 4.69 -15.82
N GLY A 46 -1.16 4.49 -14.88
CA GLY A 46 -1.52 4.28 -13.48
C GLY A 46 -2.22 5.50 -12.87
N TRP A 47 -1.84 6.72 -13.27
CA TRP A 47 -2.53 7.94 -12.87
C TRP A 47 -3.92 8.05 -13.50
N GLU A 48 -4.06 7.72 -14.79
CA GLU A 48 -5.37 7.65 -15.46
C GLU A 48 -6.30 6.65 -14.75
N HIS A 49 -5.80 5.45 -14.45
CA HIS A 49 -6.57 4.44 -13.73
C HIS A 49 -6.95 4.90 -12.31
N ALA A 50 -6.08 5.61 -11.59
CA ALA A 50 -6.44 6.21 -10.30
C ALA A 50 -7.60 7.23 -10.43
N MET A 51 -7.63 8.00 -11.51
CA MET A 51 -8.74 8.92 -11.78
C MET A 51 -10.04 8.19 -12.11
N GLU A 52 -9.96 7.13 -12.91
CA GLU A 52 -11.11 6.29 -13.24
C GLU A 52 -11.70 5.65 -11.97
N LEU A 53 -10.86 5.11 -11.08
CA LEU A 53 -11.31 4.54 -9.81
C LEU A 53 -12.08 5.55 -8.95
N MET A 54 -11.67 6.82 -8.91
CA MET A 54 -12.42 7.85 -8.19
C MET A 54 -13.81 8.13 -8.78
N SER A 55 -14.00 7.86 -10.08
CA SER A 55 -15.29 8.02 -10.74
C SER A 55 -16.21 6.80 -10.58
N GLU A 56 -15.63 5.61 -10.41
CA GLU A 56 -16.36 4.35 -10.31
C GLU A 56 -16.72 3.97 -8.87
N ILE A 57 -15.83 4.25 -7.93
CA ILE A 57 -15.98 3.88 -6.53
C ILE A 57 -15.68 5.07 -5.61
N ASN A 58 -16.31 5.07 -4.43
CA ASN A 58 -16.24 6.17 -3.48
C ASN A 58 -14.89 6.21 -2.73
N LEU A 59 -13.83 6.57 -3.44
CA LEU A 59 -12.48 6.72 -2.91
C LEU A 59 -12.08 8.20 -2.86
N ASN A 60 -11.31 8.56 -1.84
CA ASN A 60 -10.53 9.79 -1.89
C ASN A 60 -9.30 9.61 -2.78
N ALA A 61 -8.65 10.71 -3.16
CA ALA A 61 -7.50 10.69 -4.07
C ALA A 61 -6.33 9.81 -3.57
N GLY A 62 -6.05 9.78 -2.27
CA GLY A 62 -4.96 8.97 -1.72
C GLY A 62 -5.24 7.47 -1.84
N ASP A 63 -6.45 7.06 -1.47
CA ASP A 63 -6.88 5.66 -1.57
C ASP A 63 -6.95 5.19 -3.03
N ALA A 64 -7.37 6.07 -3.94
CA ALA A 64 -7.39 5.77 -5.37
C ALA A 64 -5.98 5.56 -5.92
N VAL A 65 -5.01 6.39 -5.54
CA VAL A 65 -3.60 6.22 -5.91
C VAL A 65 -3.03 4.92 -5.34
N HIS A 66 -3.32 4.60 -4.08
CA HIS A 66 -2.87 3.35 -3.47
C HIS A 66 -3.48 2.12 -4.15
N LEU A 67 -4.78 2.15 -4.47
CA LEU A 67 -5.46 1.06 -5.15
C LEU A 67 -4.95 0.86 -6.58
N ALA A 68 -4.85 1.94 -7.36
CA ALA A 68 -4.25 1.89 -8.69
C ALA A 68 -2.84 1.31 -8.63
N THR A 69 -2.02 1.75 -7.67
CA THR A 69 -0.64 1.24 -7.52
C THR A 69 -0.64 -0.27 -7.27
N ALA A 70 -1.51 -0.77 -6.40
CA ALA A 70 -1.60 -2.20 -6.10
C ALA A 70 -2.04 -3.02 -7.32
N ILE A 71 -3.00 -2.52 -8.10
CA ILE A 71 -3.50 -3.20 -9.30
C ILE A 71 -2.44 -3.20 -10.41
N GLU A 72 -1.87 -2.04 -10.72
CA GLU A 72 -0.86 -1.89 -11.79
C GLU A 72 0.45 -2.63 -11.45
N SER A 73 0.73 -2.84 -10.17
CA SER A 73 1.90 -3.62 -9.71
C SER A 73 1.58 -5.11 -9.56
N GLU A 74 0.42 -5.57 -10.03
CA GLU A 74 -0.03 -6.96 -10.01
C GLU A 74 0.05 -7.60 -8.61
N CYS A 75 -0.28 -6.83 -7.56
CA CYS A 75 -0.31 -7.38 -6.21
C CYS A 75 -1.42 -8.42 -6.07
N ASP A 76 -1.12 -9.54 -5.40
CA ASP A 76 -2.15 -10.54 -5.09
C ASP A 76 -3.15 -10.03 -4.05
N VAL A 77 -2.67 -9.23 -3.08
CA VAL A 77 -3.43 -8.81 -1.90
C VAL A 77 -3.09 -7.38 -1.51
N LEU A 78 -4.12 -6.57 -1.25
CA LEU A 78 -4.01 -5.27 -0.60
C LEU A 78 -4.23 -5.41 0.93
N LEU A 79 -3.24 -5.02 1.72
CA LEU A 79 -3.31 -5.03 3.18
C LEU A 79 -3.61 -3.64 3.75
N THR A 80 -4.74 -3.51 4.45
CA THR A 80 -5.09 -2.25 5.12
C THR A 80 -5.89 -2.46 6.40
N LYS A 81 -5.70 -1.55 7.37
CA LYS A 81 -6.55 -1.47 8.57
C LYS A 81 -7.74 -0.53 8.37
N ASP A 82 -7.78 0.24 7.28
CA ASP A 82 -8.89 1.12 6.97
C ASP A 82 -10.07 0.30 6.44
N HIS A 83 -11.16 0.29 7.22
CA HIS A 83 -12.33 -0.50 6.91
C HIS A 83 -13.08 0.00 5.68
N TYR A 84 -13.21 1.33 5.53
CA TYR A 84 -13.94 1.92 4.40
C TYR A 84 -13.17 1.71 3.11
N PHE A 85 -11.86 1.92 3.14
CA PHE A 85 -11.02 1.65 1.97
C PHE A 85 -11.06 0.16 1.61
N LYS A 86 -10.93 -0.75 2.59
CA LYS A 86 -11.07 -2.20 2.38
C LYS A 86 -12.39 -2.57 1.71
N GLN A 87 -13.50 -1.99 2.18
CA GLN A 87 -14.83 -2.28 1.61
C GLN A 87 -14.97 -1.83 0.16
N ASN A 88 -14.40 -0.68 -0.20
CA ASN A 88 -14.48 -0.15 -1.55
C ASN A 88 -13.50 -0.85 -2.51
N ALA A 89 -12.32 -1.25 -2.02
CA ALA A 89 -11.28 -1.88 -2.84
C ALA A 89 -11.52 -3.37 -3.13
N LYS A 90 -12.27 -4.08 -2.29
CA LYS A 90 -12.46 -5.56 -2.39
C LYS A 90 -13.04 -6.05 -3.71
N GLU A 91 -13.72 -5.18 -4.47
CA GLU A 91 -14.30 -5.51 -5.77
C GLU A 91 -13.26 -5.47 -6.90
N LYS A 92 -12.10 -4.85 -6.65
CA LYS A 92 -11.01 -4.66 -7.61
C LYS A 92 -9.81 -5.57 -7.33
N ILE A 93 -9.51 -5.85 -6.07
CA ILE A 93 -8.38 -6.68 -5.63
C ILE A 93 -8.71 -7.42 -4.33
N GLU A 94 -8.10 -8.58 -4.07
CA GLU A 94 -8.25 -9.27 -2.78
C GLU A 94 -7.74 -8.33 -1.66
N CYS A 95 -8.60 -7.99 -0.72
CA CYS A 95 -8.27 -7.08 0.37
C CYS A 95 -8.44 -7.77 1.72
N MET A 96 -7.50 -7.56 2.63
CA MET A 96 -7.62 -8.05 3.99
C MET A 96 -6.90 -7.15 4.99
N ASP A 97 -7.26 -7.27 6.25
CA ASP A 97 -6.49 -6.62 7.30
C ASP A 97 -5.24 -7.43 7.65
N PRO A 98 -4.23 -6.82 8.30
CA PRO A 98 -3.02 -7.54 8.65
C PRO A 98 -3.25 -8.77 9.52
N LYS A 99 -4.24 -8.78 10.43
CA LYS A 99 -4.51 -9.97 11.27
C LYS A 99 -5.10 -11.11 10.44
N GLU A 100 -6.04 -10.80 9.55
CA GLU A 100 -6.60 -11.74 8.57
C GLU A 100 -5.50 -12.38 7.71
N PHE A 101 -4.59 -11.55 7.18
CA PHE A 101 -3.45 -12.03 6.39
C PHE A 101 -2.53 -12.94 7.20
N MET A 102 -2.15 -12.53 8.41
CA MET A 102 -1.30 -13.34 9.28
C MET A 102 -1.95 -14.69 9.58
N ASN A 103 -3.26 -14.72 9.86
CA ASN A 103 -3.97 -15.99 10.07
C ASN A 103 -3.97 -16.87 8.82
N ARG A 104 -4.12 -16.28 7.62
CA ARG A 104 -4.11 -17.01 6.34
C ARG A 104 -2.76 -17.67 6.08
N ILE A 105 -1.65 -16.97 6.30
CA ILE A 105 -0.31 -17.52 6.06
C ILE A 105 0.06 -18.59 7.08
N HIS A 106 -0.40 -18.49 8.34
CA HIS A 106 -0.15 -19.52 9.36
C HIS A 106 -0.92 -20.81 9.09
N LYS A 107 -2.14 -20.73 8.53
CA LYS A 107 -2.95 -21.92 8.17
C LYS A 107 -2.44 -22.69 6.95
N ARG A 108 -1.52 -22.09 6.18
CA ARG A 108 -0.91 -22.71 4.99
C ARG A 108 0.41 -23.42 5.30
N ARG A 109 0.88 -23.37 6.55
CA ARG A 109 2.01 -24.17 7.07
C ARG A 109 1.49 -25.41 7.76
#